data_AF-A0A1T0A6B9-F1
#
_entry.id   AF-A0A1T0A6B9-F1
#
_cell.length_a   1.000
_cell.length_b   1.000
_cell.length_c   1.000
_cell.angle_alpha   90.00
_cell.angle_beta   90.00
_cell.angle_gamma   90.00
#
_symmetry.space_group_name_H-M   'P 1'
#
loop_
_entity.id
_entity.type
_entity.pdbx_description
1 polymer ?
#
loop_
_entity_poly.entity_id
_entity_poly.type
_entity_poly.pdbx_seq_one_letter_code
_entity_poly.pdbx_strand_id
1 'polypeptide(L)'
;MSDVKMFDTGQQDCIIDGLFFKLTCHAFPESYDVFYDDKKVAYVRLRHGELKVANPDNTEIWWNTHDTDCHFPPDKQLKNEGLFDDENERLFYLTIIAKVIHKKLNNPNWQVWQENHFLNIGIN
;
A
#
# COMPACT_ATOMS: atom_id res chain seq x y z
N MET A 1 13.90 -25.06 20.77
CA MET A 1 12.70 -24.85 19.95
C MET A 1 12.35 -23.38 20.08
N SER A 2 12.72 -22.60 19.09
CA SER A 2 12.46 -21.15 19.06
C SER A 2 10.96 -20.94 18.88
N ASP A 3 10.37 -20.12 19.74
CA ASP A 3 8.99 -19.66 19.64
C ASP A 3 8.78 -19.00 18.28
N VAL A 4 8.12 -19.72 17.37
CA VAL A 4 7.54 -19.11 16.18
C VAL A 4 6.38 -18.27 16.71
N LYS A 5 6.62 -16.97 16.90
CA LYS A 5 5.53 -16.00 17.03
C LYS A 5 4.71 -16.11 15.75
N MET A 6 3.58 -16.80 15.83
CA MET A 6 2.54 -16.75 14.82
C MET A 6 2.00 -15.32 14.88
N PHE A 7 2.54 -14.44 14.04
CA PHE A 7 1.96 -13.13 13.83
C PHE A 7 0.65 -13.37 13.08
N ASP A 8 -0.48 -13.16 13.75
CA ASP A 8 -1.77 -13.03 13.09
C ASP A 8 -1.78 -11.68 12.36
N THR A 9 -1.10 -11.64 11.21
CA THR A 9 -0.97 -10.43 10.37
C THR A 9 -2.28 -10.06 9.68
N GLY A 10 -3.31 -10.92 9.80
CA GLY A 10 -4.58 -10.79 9.11
C GLY A 10 -4.45 -10.82 7.57
N GLN A 11 -3.30 -11.22 7.03
CA GLN A 11 -3.01 -11.22 5.59
C GLN A 11 -4.04 -12.04 4.82
N GLN A 12 -4.92 -11.34 4.11
CA GLN A 12 -5.97 -11.93 3.29
C GLN A 12 -6.33 -10.97 2.17
N ASP A 13 -7.06 -11.49 1.19
CA ASP A 13 -7.71 -10.66 0.18
C ASP A 13 -8.70 -9.69 0.84
N CYS A 14 -8.76 -8.45 0.38
CA CYS A 14 -9.72 -7.47 0.89
C CYS A 14 -10.28 -6.55 -0.19
N ILE A 15 -11.43 -5.95 0.10
CA ILE A 15 -12.06 -4.93 -0.75
C ILE A 15 -12.01 -3.60 -0.02
N ILE A 16 -11.42 -2.58 -0.64
CA ILE A 16 -11.34 -1.22 -0.10
C ILE A 16 -11.73 -0.25 -1.21
N ASP A 17 -12.77 0.54 -0.97
CA ASP A 17 -13.24 1.57 -1.90
C ASP A 17 -13.50 1.02 -3.32
N GLY A 18 -14.11 -0.16 -3.41
CA GLY A 18 -14.40 -0.85 -4.68
C GLY A 18 -13.20 -1.53 -5.36
N LEU A 19 -11.99 -1.37 -4.82
CA LEU A 19 -10.78 -2.05 -5.29
C LEU A 19 -10.61 -3.39 -4.57
N PHE A 20 -10.40 -4.46 -5.33
CA PHE A 20 -10.10 -5.78 -4.80
C PHE A 20 -8.57 -5.97 -4.72
N PHE A 21 -8.05 -6.01 -3.50
CA PHE A 21 -6.65 -6.28 -3.19
C PHE A 21 -6.47 -7.78 -3.02
N LYS A 22 -5.98 -8.44 -4.07
CA LYS A 22 -5.67 -9.86 -4.05
C LYS A 22 -4.25 -10.08 -3.54
N LEU A 23 -4.11 -10.74 -2.41
CA LEU A 23 -2.83 -11.08 -1.82
C LEU A 23 -2.10 -12.07 -2.73
N THR A 24 -0.92 -11.70 -3.21
CA THR A 24 -0.10 -12.54 -4.11
C THR A 24 1.10 -13.15 -3.41
N CYS A 25 1.54 -12.55 -2.29
CA CYS A 25 2.60 -13.07 -1.44
C CYS A 25 2.31 -12.69 0.02
N HIS A 26 2.22 -13.69 0.90
CA HIS A 26 2.08 -13.54 2.35
C HIS A 26 3.44 -13.51 3.08
N ALA A 27 4.53 -13.84 2.39
CA ALA A 27 5.89 -13.78 2.92
C ALA A 27 6.58 -12.47 2.54
N PHE A 28 7.83 -12.28 2.97
CA PHE A 28 8.64 -11.11 2.60
C PHE A 28 9.01 -11.15 1.09
N PRO A 29 8.43 -10.31 0.22
CA PRO A 29 7.62 -9.12 0.50
C PRO A 29 6.09 -9.30 0.36
N GLU A 30 5.32 -8.76 1.30
CA GLU A 30 3.86 -8.73 1.23
C GLU A 30 3.44 -7.94 -0.02
N SER A 31 2.60 -8.55 -0.86
CA SER A 31 2.31 -8.03 -2.20
C SER A 31 0.85 -8.26 -2.60
N TYR A 32 0.30 -7.31 -3.36
CA TYR A 32 -1.06 -7.38 -3.85
C TYR A 32 -1.15 -7.06 -5.34
N ASP A 33 -1.97 -7.84 -6.05
CA ASP A 33 -2.53 -7.42 -7.33
C ASP A 33 -3.87 -6.74 -7.05
N VAL A 34 -4.06 -5.52 -7.55
CA VAL A 34 -5.27 -4.74 -7.28
C VAL A 34 -6.15 -4.73 -8.51
N PHE A 35 -7.44 -5.04 -8.34
CA PHE A 35 -8.43 -5.12 -9.41
C PHE A 35 -9.55 -4.11 -9.22
N TYR A 36 -10.07 -3.59 -10.34
CA TYR A 36 -11.29 -2.78 -10.43
C TYR A 36 -12.10 -3.30 -11.63
N ASP A 37 -13.36 -3.68 -11.43
CA ASP A 37 -14.22 -4.30 -12.46
C ASP A 37 -13.50 -5.44 -13.23
N ASP A 38 -12.96 -6.42 -12.51
CA ASP A 38 -12.22 -7.59 -13.03
C ASP A 38 -10.91 -7.29 -13.80
N LYS A 39 -10.51 -6.02 -13.90
CA LYS A 39 -9.25 -5.62 -14.52
C LYS A 39 -8.19 -5.32 -13.48
N LYS A 40 -6.99 -5.89 -13.61
CA LYS A 40 -5.84 -5.50 -12.80
C LYS A 40 -5.49 -4.03 -13.09
N VAL A 41 -5.56 -3.18 -12.07
CA VAL A 41 -5.33 -1.73 -12.16
C VAL A 41 -4.07 -1.27 -11.46
N ALA A 42 -3.54 -2.04 -10.50
CA ALA A 42 -2.29 -1.69 -9.83
C ALA A 42 -1.56 -2.93 -9.28
N TYR A 43 -0.32 -2.70 -8.88
CA TYR A 43 0.49 -3.63 -8.10
C TYR A 43 1.00 -2.92 -6.85
N VAL A 44 0.86 -3.58 -5.70
CA VAL A 44 1.29 -3.08 -4.38
C VAL A 44 2.33 -4.01 -3.80
N ARG A 45 3.37 -3.44 -3.18
CA ARG A 45 4.42 -4.22 -2.54
C ARG A 45 4.97 -3.52 -1.31
N LEU A 46 5.11 -4.24 -0.22
CA LEU A 46 5.83 -3.83 0.99
C LEU A 46 7.15 -4.59 1.07
N ARG A 47 8.29 -3.87 0.98
CA ARG A 47 9.63 -4.48 1.07
C ARG A 47 10.63 -3.52 1.68
N HIS A 48 11.43 -3.99 2.63
CA HIS A 48 12.48 -3.21 3.30
C HIS A 48 11.96 -1.88 3.88
N GLY A 49 10.78 -1.91 4.54
CA GLY A 49 10.10 -0.70 5.04
C GLY A 49 9.49 0.20 3.96
N GLU A 50 9.67 -0.13 2.68
CA GLU A 50 9.12 0.62 1.56
C GLU A 50 7.81 0.00 1.09
N LEU A 51 6.71 0.72 1.28
CA LEU A 51 5.44 0.41 0.63
C LEU A 51 5.35 1.20 -0.67
N LYS A 52 5.11 0.47 -1.76
CA LYS A 52 5.08 0.99 -3.12
C LYS A 52 3.78 0.62 -3.81
N VAL A 53 3.28 1.55 -4.63
CA VAL A 53 2.21 1.35 -5.61
C VAL A 53 2.76 1.61 -7.00
N ALA A 54 2.51 0.68 -7.91
CA ALA A 54 2.88 0.78 -9.32
C ALA A 54 1.70 0.46 -10.23
N ASN A 55 1.88 0.77 -11.51
CA ASN A 55 1.01 0.28 -12.56
C ASN A 55 0.95 -1.28 -12.57
N PRO A 56 -0.03 -1.89 -13.26
CA PRO A 56 -0.24 -3.35 -13.26
C PRO A 56 0.99 -4.17 -13.62
N ASP A 57 1.84 -3.64 -14.51
CA ASP A 57 3.04 -4.29 -15.03
C ASP A 57 4.30 -3.97 -14.22
N ASN A 58 4.17 -3.19 -13.13
CA ASN A 58 5.26 -2.80 -12.25
C ASN A 58 6.44 -2.07 -12.97
N THR A 59 6.14 -1.33 -14.04
CA THR A 59 7.10 -0.54 -14.84
C THR A 59 7.09 0.95 -14.49
N GLU A 60 6.02 1.47 -13.90
CA GLU A 60 5.88 2.85 -13.43
C GLU A 60 5.46 2.87 -11.97
N ILE A 61 6.23 3.57 -11.12
CA ILE A 61 5.87 3.79 -9.71
C ILE A 61 4.96 5.01 -9.64
N TRP A 62 3.79 4.83 -9.03
CA TRP A 62 2.83 5.92 -8.83
C TRP A 62 3.01 6.60 -7.48
N TRP A 63 3.43 5.83 -6.47
CA TRP A 63 3.66 6.31 -5.11
C TRP A 63 4.52 5.32 -4.32
N ASN A 64 5.31 5.82 -3.36
CA ASN A 64 5.93 4.98 -2.35
C ASN A 64 6.18 5.77 -1.04
N THR A 65 6.46 5.06 0.05
CA THR A 65 6.72 5.66 1.37
C THR A 65 8.14 6.19 1.56
N HIS A 66 9.07 5.91 0.64
CA HIS A 66 10.43 6.44 0.65
C HIS A 66 10.60 7.75 -0.11
N ASP A 67 9.58 8.19 -0.86
CA ASP A 67 9.61 9.44 -1.59
C ASP A 67 9.74 10.59 -0.59
N THR A 68 10.69 11.50 -0.84
CA THR A 68 11.09 12.53 0.12
C THR A 68 9.97 13.50 0.46
N ASP A 69 8.93 13.53 -0.38
CA ASP A 69 7.75 14.39 -0.21
C ASP A 69 6.66 13.73 0.66
N CYS A 70 6.77 12.42 0.95
CA CYS A 70 5.87 11.67 1.81
C CYS A 70 6.44 11.53 3.23
N HIS A 71 6.45 12.62 4.00
CA HIS A 71 6.85 12.56 5.40
C HIS A 71 5.74 11.93 6.26
N PHE A 72 5.79 10.61 6.44
CA PHE A 72 5.04 9.98 7.51
C PHE A 72 5.63 10.36 8.87
N PRO A 73 4.78 10.66 9.87
CA PRO A 73 5.27 10.86 11.22
C PRO A 73 5.96 9.58 11.73
N PRO A 74 6.93 9.68 12.66
CA PRO A 74 7.77 8.54 13.06
C PRO A 74 7.00 7.30 13.56
N ASP A 75 5.81 7.50 14.11
CA ASP A 75 4.90 6.44 14.58
C ASP A 75 4.15 5.73 13.44
N LYS A 76 4.18 6.29 12.22
CA LYS A 76 3.61 5.77 10.98
C LYS A 76 4.70 5.46 9.93
N GLN A 77 5.92 5.21 10.37
CA GLN A 77 6.94 4.64 9.49
C GLN A 77 6.86 3.13 9.58
N LEU A 78 6.79 2.46 8.42
CA LEU A 78 6.80 1.01 8.34
C LEU A 78 8.15 0.48 8.82
N LYS A 79 8.13 -0.26 9.93
CA LYS A 79 9.36 -0.70 10.61
C LYS A 79 9.86 -2.05 10.12
N ASN A 80 9.01 -2.80 9.42
CA ASN A 80 9.26 -4.17 9.05
C ASN A 80 9.81 -4.30 7.63
N GLU A 81 10.64 -5.33 7.45
CA GLU A 81 11.34 -5.64 6.21
C GLU A 81 10.44 -6.09 5.05
N GLY A 82 9.11 -6.14 5.23
CA GLY A 82 8.19 -6.56 4.17
C GLY A 82 6.84 -7.13 4.59
N LEU A 83 6.33 -6.81 5.78
CA LEU A 83 4.97 -7.16 6.23
C LEU A 83 4.46 -6.13 7.22
N PHE A 84 3.15 -5.94 7.29
CA PHE A 84 2.56 -5.05 8.29
C PHE A 84 2.64 -5.67 9.69
N ASP A 85 2.78 -4.84 10.71
CA ASP A 85 2.82 -5.22 12.13
C ASP A 85 1.50 -5.87 12.57
N ASP A 86 0.37 -5.33 12.10
CA ASP A 86 -0.98 -5.81 12.40
C ASP A 86 -2.02 -5.44 11.31
N GLU A 87 -3.24 -5.96 11.48
CA GLU A 87 -4.39 -5.68 10.61
C GLU A 87 -4.74 -4.17 10.52
N ASN A 88 -4.59 -3.41 11.60
CA ASN A 88 -4.93 -1.99 11.60
C ASN A 88 -3.93 -1.18 10.78
N GLU A 89 -2.64 -1.50 10.91
CA GLU A 89 -1.59 -0.92 10.09
C GLU A 89 -1.83 -1.26 8.61
N ARG A 90 -2.12 -2.54 8.31
CA ARG A 90 -2.44 -2.99 6.96
C ARG A 90 -3.61 -2.23 6.36
N LEU A 91 -4.75 -2.17 7.05
CA LEU A 91 -5.95 -1.45 6.61
C LEU A 91 -5.69 0.05 6.40
N PHE A 92 -4.93 0.68 7.31
CA PHE A 92 -4.56 2.09 7.20
C PHE A 92 -3.82 2.37 5.88
N TYR A 93 -2.77 1.61 5.59
CA TYR A 93 -1.99 1.82 4.37
C TYR A 93 -2.73 1.40 3.10
N LEU A 94 -3.44 0.27 3.11
CA LEU A 94 -4.22 -0.13 1.93
C LEU A 94 -5.33 0.89 1.61
N THR A 95 -5.88 1.59 2.63
CA THR A 95 -6.81 2.71 2.44
C THR A 95 -6.15 3.92 1.77
N ILE A 96 -4.91 4.26 2.16
CA ILE A 96 -4.13 5.32 1.49
C ILE A 96 -3.86 4.93 0.04
N ILE A 97 -3.47 3.68 -0.20
CA ILE A 97 -3.20 3.16 -1.54
C ILE A 97 -4.44 3.20 -2.42
N ALA A 98 -5.61 2.83 -1.90
CA ALA A 98 -6.86 2.91 -2.65
C ALA A 98 -7.11 4.34 -3.18
N LYS A 99 -6.88 5.36 -2.36
CA LYS A 99 -6.99 6.77 -2.76
C LYS A 99 -5.99 7.14 -3.86
N VAL A 100 -4.75 6.67 -3.77
CA VAL A 100 -3.71 6.88 -4.80
C VAL A 100 -4.14 6.26 -6.13
N ILE A 101 -4.62 5.01 -6.10
CA ILE A 101 -5.07 4.29 -7.29
C ILE A 101 -6.24 5.03 -7.94
N HIS A 102 -7.26 5.42 -7.18
CA HIS A 102 -8.40 6.18 -7.71
C HIS A 102 -8.00 7.49 -8.36
N LYS A 103 -7.07 8.24 -7.76
CA LYS A 103 -6.57 9.47 -8.38
C LYS A 103 -5.85 9.23 -9.69
N LYS A 104 -5.00 8.22 -9.74
CA LYS A 104 -4.27 7.87 -10.97
C LYS A 104 -5.20 7.35 -12.05
N LEU A 105 -6.24 6.58 -11.69
CA LEU A 105 -7.27 6.12 -12.63
C LEU A 105 -8.11 7.28 -13.18
N ASN A 106 -8.47 8.26 -12.35
CA ASN A 106 -9.24 9.44 -12.76
C ASN A 106 -8.40 10.50 -13.49
N ASN A 107 -7.10 10.55 -13.21
CA ASN A 107 -6.16 11.46 -13.85
C ASN A 107 -4.82 10.74 -14.11
N PRO A 108 -4.64 10.13 -15.30
CA PRO A 108 -3.42 9.36 -15.61
C PRO A 108 -2.12 10.17 -15.53
N ASN A 109 -2.21 11.49 -15.76
CA ASN A 109 -1.07 12.41 -15.69
C ASN A 109 -0.81 12.93 -14.26
N TRP A 110 -1.62 12.53 -13.29
CA TRP A 110 -1.42 12.88 -11.89
C TRP A 110 -0.08 12.35 -11.38
N GLN A 111 0.62 13.20 -10.64
CA GLN A 111 1.87 12.88 -9.97
C GLN A 111 1.74 13.26 -8.50
N VAL A 112 2.21 12.37 -7.62
CA VAL A 112 1.92 12.49 -6.19
C VAL A 112 2.50 13.75 -5.54
N TRP A 113 3.67 14.21 -6.01
CA TRP A 113 4.35 15.42 -5.53
C TRP A 113 3.59 16.73 -5.85
N GLN A 114 2.60 16.70 -6.76
CA GLN A 114 1.77 17.86 -7.07
C GLN A 114 0.81 18.22 -5.92
N GLU A 115 0.61 17.31 -4.97
CA GLU A 115 -0.22 17.51 -3.80
C GLU A 115 0.61 17.32 -2.51
N ASN A 116 1.36 18.36 -2.14
CA ASN A 116 2.20 18.47 -0.92
C ASN A 116 1.50 18.14 0.43
N HIS A 117 0.24 17.70 0.42
CA HIS A 117 -0.64 17.59 1.60
C HIS A 117 -1.40 16.26 1.66
N PHE A 118 -0.99 15.23 0.92
CA PHE A 118 -1.71 13.94 0.92
C PHE A 118 -1.82 13.29 2.31
N LEU A 119 -0.90 13.62 3.24
CA LEU A 119 -0.91 13.15 4.63
C LEU A 119 -1.55 14.14 5.63
N ASN A 120 -1.94 15.33 5.18
CA ASN A 120 -2.76 16.27 5.95
C ASN A 120 -4.27 15.96 5.85
N ILE A 121 -4.63 14.84 5.22
CA ILE A 121 -6.02 14.34 5.21
C ILE A 121 -6.44 14.08 6.65
N GLY A 122 -7.36 14.93 7.13
CA GLY A 122 -7.98 14.82 8.45
C GLY A 122 -8.61 13.44 8.65
N ILE A 123 -7.84 12.55 9.27
CA ILE A 123 -8.35 11.36 9.94
C ILE A 123 -8.65 11.85 11.36
N ASN A 124 -9.85 12.40 11.54
CA ASN A 124 -10.46 12.55 12.86
C ASN A 124 -10.82 11.18 13.42
#